data_AF-A0A2P8VN63-F1
#
_entry.id   AF-A0A2P8VN63-F1
#
_cell.length_a   1.000
_cell.length_b   1.000
_cell.length_c   1.000
_cell.angle_alpha   90.00
_cell.angle_beta   90.00
_cell.angle_gamma   90.00
#
_symmetry.space_group_name_H-M   'P 1'
#
loop_
_entity.id
_entity.type
_entity.pdbx_description
1 polymer ?
#
loop_
_entity_poly.entity_id
_entity_poly.type
_entity_poly.pdbx_seq_one_letter_code
_entity_poly.pdbx_strand_id
1 'polypeptide(L)'
;MSLQDLKEQVAQLPAKDQLELVSTIIQSLQGEPQLNDWQFLVARPHPWRKQLFIKGRKLLASSVWRDMLANGMTPEQAANNWDLPLVVIQEAIQYCETHQELLMLEAEEERHRLQEKGVSLEPSPAA
;
A
#
# COMPACT_ATOMS: atom_id res chain seq x y z
N MET A 1 17.97 12.21 -23.63
CA MET A 1 18.82 12.94 -22.68
C MET A 1 19.23 11.97 -21.59
N SER A 2 20.53 11.80 -21.36
CA SER A 2 21.07 10.86 -20.37
C SER A 2 20.90 11.39 -18.94
N LEU A 3 20.87 10.50 -17.95
CA LEU A 3 20.94 10.88 -16.53
C LEU A 3 22.23 11.65 -16.19
N GLN A 4 23.29 11.39 -16.97
CA GLN A 4 24.56 12.10 -16.85
C GLN A 4 24.40 13.55 -17.33
N ASP A 5 23.81 13.77 -18.50
CA ASP A 5 23.52 15.10 -19.05
C ASP A 5 22.64 15.93 -18.11
N LEU A 6 21.68 15.29 -17.43
CA LEU A 6 20.81 15.92 -16.43
C LEU A 6 21.58 16.37 -15.19
N LYS A 7 22.45 15.50 -14.65
CA LYS A 7 23.29 15.85 -13.50
C LYS A 7 24.20 17.03 -13.81
N GLU A 8 24.77 17.04 -15.01
CA GLU A 8 25.67 18.10 -15.46
C GLU A 8 24.94 19.43 -15.63
N GLN A 9 23.72 19.42 -16.16
CA GLN A 9 22.87 20.61 -16.25
C GLN A 9 22.46 21.15 -14.88
N VAL A 10 22.12 20.26 -13.93
CA VAL A 10 21.76 20.68 -12.56
C VAL A 10 22.97 21.27 -11.83
N ALA A 11 24.18 20.73 -12.05
CA ALA A 11 25.41 21.25 -11.45
C ALA A 11 25.77 22.67 -11.94
N GLN A 12 25.28 23.08 -13.12
CA GLN A 12 25.49 24.42 -13.66
C GLN A 12 24.49 25.47 -13.16
N LEU A 13 23.45 25.06 -12.42
CA LEU A 13 22.49 25.99 -11.84
C LEU A 13 23.06 26.70 -10.60
N PRO A 14 22.65 27.95 -10.32
CA PRO A 14 22.90 28.60 -9.04
C PRO A 14 22.36 27.76 -7.87
N ALA A 15 23.04 27.80 -6.72
CA ALA A 15 22.67 27.00 -5.54
C ALA A 15 21.21 27.19 -5.09
N LYS A 16 20.63 28.38 -5.32
CA LYS A 16 19.22 28.69 -5.05
C LYS A 16 18.27 27.88 -5.93
N ASP A 17 18.56 27.79 -7.21
CA ASP A 17 17.73 27.12 -8.20
C ASP A 17 17.90 25.60 -8.09
N GLN A 18 19.10 25.13 -7.70
CA GLN A 18 19.32 23.74 -7.29
C GLN A 18 18.44 23.37 -6.08
N LEU A 19 18.37 24.25 -5.08
CA LEU A 19 17.54 24.01 -3.89
C LEU A 19 16.05 23.99 -4.23
N GLU A 20 15.59 24.91 -5.09
CA GLU A 20 14.20 24.98 -5.55
C GLU A 20 13.82 23.73 -6.36
N LEU A 21 14.70 23.28 -7.24
CA LEU A 21 14.49 22.06 -8.02
C LEU A 21 14.43 20.83 -7.11
N VAL A 22 15.34 20.71 -6.15
CA VAL A 22 15.33 19.63 -5.16
C VAL A 22 14.05 19.67 -4.32
N SER A 23 13.60 20.84 -3.87
CA SER A 23 12.34 20.95 -3.12
C SER A 23 11.12 20.58 -3.98
N THR A 24 11.10 20.95 -5.25
CA THR A 24 10.01 20.63 -6.18
C THR A 24 9.97 19.14 -6.50
N ILE A 25 11.14 18.52 -6.68
CA ILE A 25 11.27 17.06 -6.86
C ILE A 25 10.82 16.34 -5.58
N ILE A 26 11.28 16.78 -4.41
CA ILE A 26 10.86 16.22 -3.13
C ILE A 26 9.34 16.32 -2.97
N GLN A 27 8.73 17.48 -3.28
CA GLN A 27 7.27 17.67 -3.24
C GLN A 27 6.52 16.83 -4.27
N SER A 28 7.11 16.60 -5.45
CA SER A 28 6.49 15.77 -6.50
C SER A 28 6.63 14.27 -6.22
N LEU A 29 7.68 13.87 -5.51
CA LEU A 29 7.95 12.49 -5.08
C LEU A 29 7.27 12.15 -3.75
N GLN A 30 7.01 13.16 -2.91
CA GLN A 30 6.04 13.09 -1.84
C GLN A 30 4.66 13.01 -2.51
N GLY A 31 4.31 11.84 -3.05
CA GLY A 31 2.90 11.47 -3.12
C GLY A 31 2.38 11.65 -1.71
N GLU A 32 1.55 12.68 -1.51
CA GLU A 32 1.03 13.09 -0.20
C GLU A 32 0.70 11.81 0.60
N PRO A 33 1.41 11.51 1.70
CA PRO A 33 0.83 10.64 2.70
C PRO A 33 -0.23 11.52 3.32
N GLN A 34 -1.36 11.64 2.61
CA GLN A 34 -2.55 12.25 3.15
C GLN A 34 -2.69 11.59 4.50
N LEU A 35 -2.62 12.41 5.55
CA LEU A 35 -2.95 11.98 6.90
C LEU A 35 -4.47 11.79 6.85
N ASN A 36 -4.88 10.75 6.11
CA ASN A 36 -6.26 10.39 5.89
C ASN A 36 -6.73 10.00 7.28
N ASP A 37 -7.62 10.83 7.82
CA ASP A 37 -8.41 10.50 8.99
C ASP A 37 -9.33 9.35 8.60
N TRP A 38 -8.75 8.15 8.50
CA TRP A 38 -9.48 6.94 8.13
C TRP A 38 -10.58 6.72 9.17
N GLN A 39 -11.83 6.80 8.72
CA GLN A 39 -12.98 6.79 9.61
C GLN A 39 -13.27 5.37 10.12
N PHE A 40 -13.05 4.38 9.25
CA PHE A 40 -13.34 2.97 9.47
C PHE A 40 -12.09 2.09 9.45
N LEU A 41 -10.90 2.64 9.24
CA LEU A 41 -9.63 1.92 9.35
C LEU A 41 -8.85 2.34 10.59
N VAL A 42 -8.17 1.40 11.24
CA VAL A 42 -7.41 1.67 12.46
C VAL A 42 -6.10 0.88 12.48
N ALA A 43 -5.03 1.53 12.94
CA ALA A 43 -3.79 0.85 13.25
C ALA A 43 -3.98 -0.04 14.48
N ARG A 44 -3.35 -1.21 14.49
CA ARG A 44 -3.32 -2.10 15.65
C ARG A 44 -1.87 -2.46 15.98
N PRO A 45 -1.51 -2.61 17.27
CA PRO A 45 -0.20 -3.12 17.63
C PRO A 45 0.03 -4.50 16.99
N HIS A 46 1.07 -4.60 16.17
CA HIS A 46 1.54 -5.86 15.60
C HIS A 46 3.07 -5.84 15.56
N PRO A 47 3.75 -6.99 15.76
CA PRO A 47 5.22 -7.01 15.87
C PRO A 47 5.97 -6.46 14.64
N TRP A 48 5.34 -6.52 13.46
CA TRP A 48 5.98 -6.09 12.20
C TRP A 48 5.02 -5.52 11.16
N ARG A 49 3.70 -5.66 11.35
CA ARG A 49 2.69 -5.29 10.34
C ARG A 49 2.14 -3.91 10.67
N LYS A 50 2.08 -3.04 9.69
CA LYS A 50 1.60 -1.65 9.76
C LYS A 50 0.28 -1.45 9.01
N GLN A 51 -0.15 -2.42 8.20
CA GLN A 51 -1.46 -2.36 7.55
C GLN A 51 -2.61 -2.04 8.52
N LEU A 52 -3.55 -1.23 8.03
CA LEU A 52 -4.75 -0.87 8.79
C LEU A 52 -5.82 -1.98 8.75
N PHE A 53 -6.54 -2.07 9.86
CA PHE A 53 -7.64 -3.00 10.07
C PHE A 53 -8.98 -2.29 9.98
N ILE A 54 -10.02 -2.99 9.53
CA ILE A 54 -11.40 -2.52 9.68
C ILE A 54 -11.70 -2.34 11.18
N LYS A 55 -12.14 -1.15 11.56
CA LYS A 55 -12.48 -0.76 12.93
C LYS A 55 -13.54 -1.72 13.49
N GLY A 56 -13.29 -2.22 14.70
CA GLY A 56 -14.19 -3.20 15.34
C GLY A 56 -14.10 -4.64 14.77
N ARG A 57 -13.26 -4.90 13.76
CA ARG A 57 -13.04 -6.25 13.21
C ARG A 57 -11.56 -6.65 13.31
N LYS A 58 -11.28 -7.96 13.35
CA LYS A 58 -9.92 -8.51 13.20
C LYS A 58 -9.63 -8.80 11.72
N LEU A 59 -9.91 -7.83 10.86
CA LEU A 59 -9.87 -7.96 9.41
C LEU A 59 -9.02 -6.84 8.81
N LEU A 60 -8.05 -7.18 7.96
CA LEU A 60 -7.22 -6.21 7.25
C LEU A 60 -8.00 -5.60 6.08
N ALA A 61 -7.78 -4.31 5.79
CA ALA A 61 -8.34 -3.68 4.59
C ALA A 61 -7.90 -4.40 3.30
N SER A 62 -6.64 -4.83 3.25
CA SER A 62 -6.08 -5.54 2.10
C SER A 62 -6.71 -6.91 1.87
N SER A 63 -7.17 -7.61 2.92
CA SER A 63 -7.85 -8.90 2.78
C SER A 63 -9.17 -8.75 2.03
N VAL A 64 -9.95 -7.72 2.39
CA VAL A 64 -11.22 -7.40 1.70
C VAL A 64 -10.96 -7.04 0.24
N TRP A 65 -9.99 -6.15 0.00
CA TRP A 65 -9.68 -5.69 -1.36
C TRP A 65 -9.14 -6.83 -2.24
N ARG A 66 -8.22 -7.65 -1.75
CA ARG A 66 -7.67 -8.79 -2.50
C ARG A 66 -8.71 -9.84 -2.80
N ASP A 67 -9.59 -10.14 -1.85
CA ASP A 67 -10.70 -11.07 -2.05
C ASP A 67 -11.69 -10.54 -3.09
N MET A 68 -11.99 -9.24 -3.06
CA MET A 68 -12.80 -8.58 -4.08
C MET A 68 -12.18 -8.73 -5.48
N LEU A 69 -10.88 -8.47 -5.62
CA LEU A 69 -10.18 -8.63 -6.90
C LEU A 69 -10.12 -10.08 -7.36
N ALA A 70 -9.82 -11.02 -6.46
CA ALA A 70 -9.69 -12.45 -6.78
C ALA A 70 -11.01 -13.06 -7.27
N ASN A 71 -12.14 -12.58 -6.74
CA ASN A 71 -13.48 -13.06 -7.11
C ASN A 71 -14.20 -12.15 -8.12
N GLY A 72 -13.56 -11.08 -8.59
CA GLY A 72 -14.17 -10.13 -9.53
C GLY A 72 -15.42 -9.43 -8.98
N MET A 73 -15.49 -9.20 -7.67
CA MET A 73 -16.64 -8.58 -7.02
C MET A 73 -16.69 -7.06 -7.24
N THR A 74 -17.90 -6.51 -7.38
CA THR A 74 -18.12 -5.07 -7.23
C THR A 74 -18.06 -4.65 -5.75
N PRO A 75 -17.88 -3.35 -5.44
CA PRO A 75 -17.92 -2.88 -4.06
C PRO A 75 -19.21 -3.25 -3.31
N GLU A 76 -20.36 -3.23 -3.98
CA GLU A 76 -21.66 -3.61 -3.40
C GLU A 76 -21.73 -5.12 -3.11
N GLN A 77 -21.18 -5.95 -4.01
CA GLN A 77 -21.10 -7.39 -3.79
C GLN A 77 -20.16 -7.72 -2.64
N ALA A 78 -19.01 -7.05 -2.55
CA ALA A 78 -18.08 -7.20 -1.44
C ALA A 78 -18.69 -6.74 -0.11
N ALA A 79 -19.48 -5.66 -0.10
CA ALA A 79 -20.21 -5.20 1.08
C ALA A 79 -21.16 -6.28 1.62
N ASN A 80 -21.91 -6.93 0.72
CA ASN A 80 -22.79 -8.04 1.08
C ASN A 80 -22.00 -9.28 1.52
N ASN A 81 -20.93 -9.65 0.81
CA ASN A 81 -20.13 -10.83 1.09
C ASN A 81 -19.44 -10.76 2.46
N TRP A 82 -18.90 -9.60 2.80
CA TRP A 82 -18.15 -9.37 4.04
C TRP A 82 -19.01 -8.90 5.21
N ASP A 83 -20.31 -8.69 5.00
CA ASP A 83 -21.23 -8.07 5.97
C ASP A 83 -20.66 -6.73 6.51
N LEU A 84 -20.30 -5.86 5.58
CA LEU A 84 -19.72 -4.54 5.85
C LEU A 84 -20.52 -3.45 5.11
N PRO A 85 -20.68 -2.25 5.70
CA PRO A 85 -21.27 -1.12 4.97
C PRO A 85 -20.43 -0.76 3.74
N LEU A 86 -21.10 -0.37 2.65
CA LEU A 86 -20.45 0.00 1.38
C LEU A 86 -19.34 1.06 1.56
N VAL A 87 -19.58 2.06 2.42
CA VAL A 87 -18.59 3.12 2.73
C VAL A 87 -17.29 2.56 3.33
N VAL A 88 -17.36 1.46 4.09
CA VAL A 88 -16.18 0.80 4.65
C VAL A 88 -15.40 0.09 3.55
N ILE A 89 -16.10 -0.55 2.61
CA ILE A 89 -15.49 -1.20 1.45
C ILE A 89 -14.77 -0.16 0.58
N GLN A 90 -15.43 0.96 0.29
CA GLN A 90 -14.84 2.05 -0.51
C GLN A 90 -13.59 2.63 0.17
N GLU A 91 -13.63 2.87 1.49
CA GLU A 91 -12.45 3.33 2.22
C GLU A 91 -11.31 2.30 2.21
N ALA A 92 -11.63 1.00 2.33
CA ALA A 92 -10.65 -0.07 2.22
C ALA A 92 -10.00 -0.14 0.83
N ILE A 93 -10.77 0.06 -0.25
CA ILE A 93 -10.26 0.16 -1.62
C ILE A 93 -9.31 1.34 -1.74
N GLN A 94 -9.76 2.54 -1.34
CA GLN A 94 -8.96 3.77 -1.40
C GLN A 94 -7.64 3.63 -0.63
N TYR A 95 -7.68 3.04 0.57
CA TYR A 95 -6.49 2.76 1.35
C TYR A 95 -5.52 1.84 0.59
N CYS A 96 -6.02 0.75 0.01
CA CYS A 96 -5.15 -0.21 -0.66
C CYS A 96 -4.54 0.34 -1.94
N GLU A 97 -5.29 1.12 -2.71
CA GLU A 97 -4.80 1.77 -3.94
C GLU A 97 -3.73 2.82 -3.64
N THR A 98 -3.86 3.55 -2.54
CA THR A 98 -2.87 4.56 -2.12
C THR A 98 -1.67 3.99 -1.37
N HIS A 99 -1.74 2.76 -0.86
CA HIS A 99 -0.70 2.14 -0.03
C HIS A 99 -0.10 0.87 -0.65
N GLN A 100 -0.09 0.74 -1.98
CA GLN A 100 0.39 -0.46 -2.68
C GLN A 100 1.84 -0.84 -2.32
N GLU A 101 2.73 0.14 -2.15
CA GLU A 101 4.13 -0.11 -1.77
C GLU A 101 4.23 -0.76 -0.39
N LEU A 102 3.45 -0.27 0.59
CA LEU A 102 3.37 -0.87 1.92
C LEU A 102 2.86 -2.32 1.85
N LEU A 103 1.79 -2.55 1.07
CA LEU A 103 1.22 -3.89 0.90
C LEU A 103 2.23 -4.87 0.27
N MET A 104 3.02 -4.40 -0.70
CA MET A 104 4.06 -5.19 -1.34
C MET A 104 5.19 -5.54 -0.38
N LEU A 105 5.71 -4.57 0.36
CA LEU A 105 6.78 -4.76 1.35
C LEU A 105 6.35 -5.74 2.45
N GLU A 106 5.14 -5.61 2.96
CA GLU A 106 4.64 -6.52 3.98
C GLU A 106 4.34 -7.92 3.46
N ALA A 107 3.94 -8.06 2.19
CA ALA A 107 3.79 -9.37 1.56
C ALA A 107 5.15 -10.07 1.43
N GLU A 108 6.22 -9.34 1.10
CA GLU A 108 7.58 -9.89 1.06
C GLU A 108 8.07 -10.29 2.45
N GLU A 109 7.87 -9.44 3.45
CA GLU A 109 8.19 -9.76 4.85
C GLU A 109 7.43 -11.00 5.35
N GLU A 110 6.16 -11.13 4.97
CA GLU A 110 5.36 -12.33 5.29
C GLU A 110 5.93 -13.58 4.62
N ARG A 111 6.31 -13.49 3.33
CA ARG A 111 6.98 -14.58 2.61
C ARG A 111 8.27 -15.00 3.31
N HIS A 112 9.14 -14.05 3.64
CA HIS A 112 10.41 -14.32 4.34
C HIS A 112 10.17 -15.05 5.67
N ARG A 113 9.25 -14.54 6.49
CA ARG A 113 8.90 -15.15 7.78
C ARG A 113 8.29 -16.55 7.66
N LEU A 114 7.55 -16.82 6.58
CA LEU A 114 7.01 -18.16 6.30
C LEU A 114 8.12 -19.13 5.88
N GLN A 115 9.06 -18.68 5.05
CA GLN A 115 10.23 -19.46 4.65
C GLN A 115 11.12 -19.81 5.84
N GLU A 116 11.39 -18.86 6.74
CA GLU A 116 12.15 -19.10 7.98
C GLU A 116 11.48 -20.16 8.87
N LYS A 117 10.16 -20.27 8.83
CA LYS A 117 9.38 -21.29 9.55
C LYS A 117 9.30 -22.63 8.80
N GLY A 118 9.94 -22.75 7.63
CA GLY A 118 9.93 -23.94 6.81
C GLY A 118 8.62 -24.18 6.06
N VAL A 119 7.79 -23.15 5.87
CA VAL A 119 6.55 -23.26 5.09
C VAL A 119 6.89 -23.22 3.60
N SER A 120 6.52 -24.28 2.87
CA SER A 120 6.58 -24.28 1.40
C SER A 120 5.54 -23.31 0.84
N LEU A 121 5.99 -22.30 0.09
CA LEU A 121 5.14 -21.31 -0.55
C LEU A 121 4.68 -21.73 -1.96
N GLU A 122 5.30 -22.78 -2.51
CA GLU A 122 4.90 -23.34 -3.80
C GLU A 122 3.58 -24.12 -3.64
N PRO A 123 2.60 -23.92 -4.53
CA PRO A 123 1.40 -24.74 -4.55
C PRO A 123 1.81 -26.20 -4.81
N SER A 124 1.37 -27.11 -3.94
CA SER A 124 1.46 -28.54 -4.26
C SER A 124 0.71 -28.76 -5.57
N PRO A 125 1.31 -29.43 -6.58
CA PRO A 125 0.54 -29.82 -7.75
C PRO A 125 -0.66 -30.64 -7.25
N ALA A 126 -1.87 -30.21 -7.64
CA ALA A 126 -3.08 -30.97 -7.37
C ALA A 126 -2.94 -32.33 -8.08
N ALA A 127 -3.10 -33.41 -7.32
CA ALA A 127 -3.06 -34.79 -7.82
C ALA A 127 -4.39 -35.17 -8.50
#